data_AF-A0A7I0K6X4-F1
#
_entry.id   AF-A0A7I0K6X4-F1
#
_cell.length_a   1.000
_cell.length_b   1.000
_cell.length_c   1.000
_cell.angle_alpha   90.00
_cell.angle_beta   90.00
_cell.angle_gamma   90.00
#
_symmetry.space_group_name_H-M   'P 1'
#
loop_
_entity.id
_entity.type
_entity.pdbx_description
1 polymer ?
#
loop_
_entity_poly.entity_id
_entity_poly.type
_entity_poly.pdbx_seq_one_letter_code
_entity_poly.pdbx_strand_id
1 'polypeptide(L)'
;MPDLSFSTARSVRDYLAAQEKKSLLRFLTCGSVDDGKSTLIGRLLSDTKQIFEDQLAALERDSRKHGTTGDDIDFALLVDGLEAEREQGITIDVAYRFFATPKRKFIV
;
A
#
# COMPACT_ATOMS: atom_id res chain seq x y z
N MET A 1 15.17 22.41 -37.92
CA MET A 1 14.12 21.85 -37.04
C MET A 1 14.76 20.70 -36.27
N PRO A 2 14.98 20.80 -34.94
CA PRO A 2 15.47 19.66 -34.16
C PRO A 2 14.35 18.62 -34.09
N ASP A 3 14.68 17.36 -34.36
CA ASP A 3 13.73 16.27 -34.33
C ASP A 3 13.27 16.02 -32.87
N LEU A 4 11.98 16.18 -32.62
CA LEU A 4 11.34 15.95 -31.32
C LEU A 4 11.14 14.45 -31.01
N SER A 5 11.41 13.55 -31.97
CA SER A 5 11.16 12.11 -31.85
C SER A 5 12.28 11.38 -31.09
N PHE A 6 13.53 11.80 -31.27
CA PHE A 6 14.71 11.20 -30.63
C PHE A 6 14.76 11.47 -29.11
N SER A 7 14.25 12.62 -28.67
CA SER A 7 14.23 13.02 -27.26
C SER A 7 13.26 12.16 -26.43
N THR A 8 12.08 11.87 -26.97
CA THR A 8 11.03 11.09 -26.28
C THR A 8 11.40 9.60 -26.19
N ALA A 9 11.98 9.03 -27.24
CA ALA A 9 12.42 7.64 -27.22
C ALA A 9 13.55 7.40 -26.19
N ARG A 10 14.43 8.39 -26.00
CA ARG A 10 15.49 8.35 -24.99
C ARG A 10 14.92 8.47 -23.57
N SER A 11 13.98 9.39 -23.33
CA SER A 11 13.37 9.57 -22.01
C SER A 11 12.58 8.34 -21.56
N VAL A 12 11.89 7.66 -22.48
CA VAL A 12 11.18 6.40 -22.18
C VAL A 12 12.17 5.29 -21.82
N ARG A 13 13.26 5.13 -22.57
CA ARG A 13 14.30 4.12 -22.25
C ARG A 13 14.95 4.38 -20.90
N ASP A 14 15.26 5.64 -20.61
CA ASP A 14 15.87 6.03 -19.33
C ASP A 14 14.90 5.78 -18.17
N TYR A 15 13.60 6.04 -18.35
CA TYR A 15 12.55 5.72 -17.38
C TYR A 15 12.44 4.21 -17.14
N LEU A 16 12.40 3.39 -18.19
CA LEU A 16 12.31 1.93 -18.07
C LEU A 16 13.54 1.36 -17.35
N ALA A 17 14.74 1.79 -17.74
CA ALA A 17 15.99 1.37 -17.09
C ALA A 17 16.04 1.78 -15.60
N ALA A 18 15.50 2.95 -15.25
CA ALA A 18 15.40 3.40 -13.88
C ALA A 18 14.42 2.54 -13.06
N GLN A 19 13.31 2.08 -13.64
CA GLN A 19 12.32 1.21 -12.96
C GLN A 19 12.81 -0.24 -12.79
N GLU A 20 13.58 -0.76 -13.76
CA GLU A 20 14.19 -2.09 -13.68
C GLU A 20 15.27 -2.18 -12.62
N LYS A 21 16.10 -1.13 -12.47
CA LYS A 21 17.22 -1.10 -11.52
C LYS A 21 16.81 -0.79 -10.07
N LYS A 22 15.53 -0.55 -9.79
CA LYS A 22 15.08 -0.30 -8.41
C LYS A 22 15.33 -1.53 -7.55
N SER A 23 16.07 -1.34 -6.47
CA SER A 23 16.27 -2.40 -5.47
C SER A 23 14.96 -2.77 -4.79
N LEU A 24 14.89 -4.02 -4.35
CA LEU A 24 13.75 -4.59 -3.64
C LEU A 24 14.11 -4.79 -2.17
N LEU A 25 13.33 -4.21 -1.27
CA LEU A 25 13.41 -4.48 0.17
C LEU A 25 12.27 -5.39 0.59
N ARG A 26 12.60 -6.46 1.32
CA ARG A 26 11.61 -7.31 2.01
C ARG A 26 11.73 -7.02 3.49
N PHE A 27 10.62 -6.69 4.14
CA PHE A 27 10.57 -6.49 5.58
C PHE A 27 9.27 -7.08 6.11
N LEU A 28 9.16 -7.19 7.43
CA LEU A 28 7.92 -7.57 8.10
C LEU A 28 7.71 -6.64 9.28
N THR A 29 6.45 -6.47 9.69
CA THR A 29 6.10 -5.75 10.92
C THR A 29 5.82 -6.75 12.03
N CYS A 30 6.49 -6.56 13.18
CA CYS A 30 6.26 -7.34 14.38
C CYS A 30 6.10 -6.42 15.59
N GLY A 31 5.42 -6.89 16.63
CA GLY A 31 5.04 -6.10 17.81
C GLY A 31 3.85 -6.71 18.55
N SER A 32 3.51 -6.16 19.70
CA SER A 32 2.39 -6.55 20.55
C SER A 32 1.03 -6.38 19.85
N VAL A 33 0.00 -6.99 20.42
CA VAL A 33 -1.41 -6.62 20.15
C VAL A 33 -1.55 -5.12 20.44
N ASP A 34 -2.30 -4.40 19.60
CA ASP A 34 -2.55 -2.95 19.67
C ASP A 34 -1.38 -2.00 19.34
N ASP A 35 -0.21 -2.49 18.92
CA ASP A 35 0.91 -1.65 18.45
C ASP A 35 0.65 -0.95 17.09
N GLY A 36 -0.55 -1.08 16.51
CA GLY A 36 -0.92 -0.40 15.26
C GLY A 36 -0.17 -0.89 14.01
N LYS A 37 0.32 -2.14 14.01
CA LYS A 37 1.09 -2.73 12.89
C LYS A 37 0.31 -2.69 11.57
N SER A 38 -0.92 -3.19 11.57
CA SER A 38 -1.81 -3.22 10.40
C SER A 38 -2.17 -1.82 9.94
N THR A 39 -2.44 -0.91 10.90
CA THR A 39 -2.71 0.50 10.62
C THR A 39 -1.54 1.18 9.92
N LEU A 40 -0.30 0.94 10.37
CA LEU A 40 0.91 1.49 9.75
C LEU A 40 1.06 0.98 8.31
N ILE A 41 0.92 -0.34 8.09
CA ILE A 41 1.04 -0.89 6.74
C ILE A 41 -0.07 -0.38 5.83
N GLY A 42 -1.32 -0.39 6.29
CA GLY A 42 -2.43 0.17 5.54
C GLY A 42 -2.21 1.64 5.15
N ARG A 43 -1.66 2.45 6.08
CA ARG A 43 -1.33 3.85 5.79
C ARG A 43 -0.24 3.99 4.74
N LEU A 44 0.82 3.17 4.80
CA LEU A 44 1.87 3.16 3.78
C LEU A 44 1.32 2.77 2.39
N LEU A 45 0.41 1.81 2.32
CA LEU A 45 -0.26 1.43 1.07
C LEU A 45 -1.12 2.57 0.51
N SER A 46 -1.84 3.28 1.38
CA SER A 46 -2.62 4.47 1.03
C SER A 46 -1.73 5.60 0.50
N ASP A 47 -0.69 5.96 1.24
CA ASP A 47 0.19 7.09 0.91
C ASP A 47 0.99 6.85 -0.38
N THR A 48 1.26 5.58 -0.74
CA THR A 48 1.94 5.21 -2.00
C THR A 48 1.01 5.16 -3.21
N LYS A 49 -0.24 5.64 -3.07
CA LYS A 49 -1.20 5.88 -4.16
C LYS A 49 -1.55 4.64 -4.98
N GLN A 50 -1.73 3.50 -4.30
CA GLN A 50 -2.15 2.25 -4.92
C GLN A 50 -3.63 1.92 -4.66
N ILE A 51 -4.36 2.80 -3.95
CA ILE A 51 -5.77 2.59 -3.62
C ILE A 51 -6.63 3.39 -4.60
N PHE A 52 -7.49 2.69 -5.32
CA PHE A 52 -8.48 3.30 -6.20
C PHE A 52 -9.62 3.94 -5.39
N GLU A 53 -10.31 4.92 -5.95
CA GLU A 53 -11.39 5.65 -5.24
C GLU A 53 -12.53 4.74 -4.77
N ASP A 54 -12.85 3.70 -5.55
CA ASP A 54 -13.83 2.68 -5.18
C ASP A 54 -13.39 1.85 -3.98
N GLN A 55 -12.11 1.51 -3.89
CA GLN A 55 -11.53 0.83 -2.73
C GLN A 55 -11.54 1.74 -1.50
N LEU A 56 -11.24 3.03 -1.66
CA LEU A 56 -11.33 4.00 -0.56
C LEU A 56 -12.76 4.13 -0.05
N ALA A 57 -13.75 4.23 -0.94
CA ALA A 57 -15.17 4.29 -0.56
C ALA A 57 -15.66 2.99 0.09
N ALA A 58 -15.15 1.82 -0.32
CA ALA A 58 -15.41 0.57 0.37
C ALA A 58 -14.81 0.58 1.78
N LEU A 59 -13.57 1.06 1.91
CA LEU A 59 -12.86 1.17 3.18
C LEU A 59 -13.56 2.12 4.15
N GLU A 60 -14.06 3.27 3.69
CA GLU A 60 -14.84 4.21 4.50
C GLU A 60 -16.13 3.57 5.04
N ARG A 61 -16.84 2.79 4.22
CA ARG A 61 -18.05 2.07 4.66
C ARG A 61 -17.73 0.98 5.67
N ASP A 62 -16.65 0.24 5.46
CA ASP A 62 -16.22 -0.82 6.37
C ASP A 62 -15.69 -0.22 7.68
N SER A 63 -15.01 0.92 7.64
CA SER A 63 -14.55 1.66 8.82
C SER A 63 -15.73 2.10 9.70
N ARG A 64 -16.86 2.50 9.12
CA ARG A 64 -18.07 2.83 9.92
C ARG A 64 -18.71 1.63 10.61
N LYS A 65 -18.45 0.41 10.13
CA LYS A 65 -19.03 -0.83 10.67
C LYS A 65 -18.10 -1.54 11.65
N HIS A 66 -16.81 -1.58 11.32
CA HIS A 66 -15.79 -2.38 11.98
C HIS A 66 -14.57 -1.57 12.42
N GLY A 67 -14.55 -0.27 12.14
CA GLY A 67 -13.39 0.59 12.40
C GLY A 67 -13.16 0.80 13.89
N THR A 68 -11.89 0.83 14.24
CA THR A 68 -11.38 1.06 15.60
C THR A 68 -10.96 2.52 15.82
N THR A 69 -10.97 3.32 14.76
CA THR A 69 -10.46 4.70 14.71
C THR A 69 -11.56 5.77 14.73
N GLY A 70 -12.80 5.39 15.06
CA GLY A 70 -13.92 6.32 15.15
C GLY A 70 -14.46 6.74 13.78
N ASP A 71 -14.51 8.05 13.52
CA ASP A 71 -14.97 8.61 12.24
C ASP A 71 -13.88 8.63 11.15
N ASP A 72 -12.64 8.33 11.52
CA ASP A 72 -11.51 8.26 10.59
C ASP A 72 -11.50 6.94 9.81
N ILE A 73 -10.79 6.94 8.67
CA ILE A 73 -10.60 5.75 7.86
C ILE A 73 -9.66 4.78 8.57
N ASP A 74 -10.15 3.56 8.82
CA ASP A 74 -9.36 2.50 9.40
C ASP A 74 -8.56 1.76 8.32
N PHE A 75 -7.31 2.16 8.16
CA PHE A 75 -6.42 1.58 7.16
C PHE A 75 -6.03 0.12 7.47
N ALA A 76 -6.23 -0.39 8.69
CA ALA A 76 -5.97 -1.80 9.00
C ALA A 76 -6.86 -2.74 8.16
N LEU A 77 -8.08 -2.28 7.81
CA LEU A 77 -9.04 -3.04 7.01
C LEU A 77 -8.58 -3.31 5.56
N LEU A 78 -7.53 -2.63 5.08
CA LEU A 78 -6.90 -2.93 3.78
C LEU A 78 -6.04 -4.19 3.82
N VAL A 79 -5.44 -4.47 4.98
CA VAL A 79 -4.51 -5.58 5.15
C VAL A 79 -5.19 -6.79 5.75
N ASP A 80 -6.18 -6.57 6.62
CA ASP A 80 -6.99 -7.61 7.26
C ASP A 80 -8.00 -8.19 6.25
N GLY A 81 -7.73 -9.42 5.82
CA GLY A 81 -8.43 -10.10 4.73
C GLY A 81 -9.60 -10.97 5.18
N LEU A 82 -9.61 -11.41 6.43
CA LEU A 82 -10.65 -12.29 6.97
C LEU A 82 -11.71 -11.49 7.72
N GLU A 83 -12.98 -11.92 7.62
CA GLU A 83 -14.07 -11.31 8.40
C GLU A 83 -13.82 -11.45 9.91
N ALA A 84 -13.28 -12.59 10.35
CA ALA A 84 -12.89 -12.81 11.74
C ALA A 84 -11.78 -11.84 12.22
N GLU A 85 -10.85 -11.43 11.34
CA GLU A 85 -9.84 -10.42 11.67
C GLU A 85 -10.51 -9.07 11.94
N ARG A 86 -11.48 -8.70 11.12
CA ARG A 86 -12.23 -7.43 11.23
C ARG A 86 -13.14 -7.39 12.44
N GLU A 87 -13.79 -8.50 12.79
CA GLU A 87 -14.66 -8.60 13.98
C GLU A 87 -13.87 -8.54 15.29
N GLN A 88 -12.68 -9.13 15.31
CA GLN A 88 -11.86 -9.24 16.52
C GLN A 88 -10.78 -8.16 16.63
N GLY A 89 -10.51 -7.40 15.56
CA GLY A 89 -9.46 -6.38 15.53
C GLY A 89 -8.04 -6.96 15.65
N ILE A 90 -7.83 -8.18 15.15
CA ILE A 90 -6.52 -8.86 15.19
C ILE A 90 -6.14 -9.35 13.81
N THR A 91 -4.83 -9.54 13.58
CA THR A 91 -4.31 -10.19 12.37
C THR A 91 -4.08 -11.66 12.65
N ILE A 92 -4.76 -12.53 11.91
CA ILE A 92 -4.75 -13.99 12.05
C ILE A 92 -3.82 -14.61 11.01
N ASP A 93 -3.84 -14.10 9.77
CA ASP A 93 -3.04 -14.64 8.67
C ASP A 93 -1.94 -13.67 8.19
N VAL A 94 -0.91 -14.22 7.56
CA VAL A 94 0.19 -13.46 6.98
C VAL A 94 -0.12 -13.17 5.52
N ALA A 95 -0.26 -11.89 5.18
CA ALA A 95 -0.44 -11.43 3.81
C ALA A 95 0.79 -10.68 3.31
N TYR A 96 1.20 -10.93 2.07
CA TYR A 96 2.24 -10.16 1.41
C TYR A 96 1.64 -9.01 0.61
N ARG A 97 2.16 -7.80 0.81
CA ARG A 97 1.75 -6.60 0.07
C ARG A 97 2.93 -5.99 -0.66
N PHE A 98 2.71 -5.66 -1.92
CA PHE A 98 3.69 -5.03 -2.79
C PHE A 98 3.39 -3.54 -2.87
N PHE A 99 4.40 -2.70 -2.64
CA PHE A 99 4.29 -1.27 -2.89
C PHE A 99 5.62 -0.70 -3.38
N ALA A 100 5.59 0.48 -3.97
CA ALA A 100 6.78 1.12 -4.50
C ALA A 100 6.78 2.62 -4.25
N THR A 101 7.97 3.15 -4.07
CA THR A 101 8.23 4.60 -4.08
C THR A 101 8.94 4.98 -5.38
N PRO A 102 9.16 6.27 -5.65
CA PRO A 102 10.01 6.70 -6.75
C PRO A 102 11.43 6.10 -6.69
N LYS A 103 11.93 5.73 -5.50
CA LYS A 103 13.31 5.25 -5.30
C LYS A 103 13.44 3.73 -5.17
N ARG A 104 12.47 3.02 -4.59
CA ARG A 104 12.63 1.61 -4.20
C ARG A 104 11.31 0.82 -4.25
N LYS A 105 11.41 -0.49 -4.47
CA LYS A 105 10.29 -1.46 -4.37
C LYS A 105 10.31 -2.14 -3.00
N PHE A 106 9.13 -2.46 -2.49
CA PHE A 106 8.95 -3.04 -1.16
C PHE A 106 8.01 -4.24 -1.23
N ILE A 107 8.30 -5.22 -0.38
CA ILE A 107 7.38 -6.29 0.03
C ILE A 107 7.34 -6.23 1.54
N VAL A 108 6.12 -6.18 2.08
CA VAL A 108 5.82 -6.31 3.50
C VAL A 108 4.91 -7.51 3.72
#